data_AF-A0A832YNB7-F1
#
_entry.id   AF-A0A832YNB7-F1
#
_cell.length_a   1.000
_cell.length_b   1.000
_cell.length_c   1.000
_cell.angle_alpha   90.00
_cell.angle_beta   90.00
_cell.angle_gamma   90.00
#
_symmetry.space_group_name_H-M   'P 1'
#
loop_
_entity.id
_entity.type
_entity.pdbx_description
1 polymer ?
#
loop_
_entity_poly.entity_id
_entity_poly.type
_entity_poly.pdbx_seq_one_letter_code
_entity_poly.pdbx_strand_id
1 'polypeptide(L)'
;MADNPRPLHDKVWSKLDRKATAILELTLRQYRTRLSTWAVLSVGVILVLITVLFYIEAMSSEIPAVDNDGDSIDSDGDGYPDGQENLLGTSINNANSHPGLFDPPIPPDSAEDWINEDGYDFSSANLDVSQGYDDDGDCRVKIGEVGWSSWVDENRNYISCDYFFEMQGLDLVVDSDPNVDEDPDEDAFFKETLHRSFVLGFGKIGFVFVLGIFVPLFLASGLIRDEISDGTLHYLVAKPIS
;
A
#
# COMPACT_ATOMS: atom_id res chain seq x y z
N MET A 1 -50.94 72.34 -24.28
CA MET A 1 -50.56 71.65 -25.53
C MET A 1 -49.08 71.92 -25.75
N ALA A 2 -48.18 70.97 -25.84
CA ALA A 2 -48.27 69.52 -25.76
C ALA A 2 -46.93 69.03 -25.19
N ASP A 3 -46.99 68.09 -24.24
CA ASP A 3 -45.82 67.36 -23.75
C ASP A 3 -45.39 66.41 -24.87
N ASN A 4 -44.16 66.55 -25.36
CA ASN A 4 -43.62 65.74 -26.46
C ASN A 4 -42.86 64.56 -25.84
N PRO A 5 -43.43 63.34 -25.83
CA PRO A 5 -42.80 62.20 -25.19
C PRO A 5 -41.55 61.80 -25.99
N ARG A 6 -40.37 62.17 -25.48
CA ARG A 6 -39.10 61.64 -26.01
C ARG A 6 -39.16 60.11 -25.90
N PRO A 7 -38.85 59.37 -26.97
CA PRO A 7 -39.24 57.98 -27.06
C PRO A 7 -38.45 57.15 -26.05
N LEU A 8 -39.16 56.56 -25.10
CA LEU A 8 -38.61 55.71 -24.02
C LEU A 8 -37.73 54.57 -24.54
N HIS A 9 -37.92 54.16 -25.80
CA HIS A 9 -37.17 53.07 -26.42
C HIS A 9 -35.65 53.33 -26.44
N ASP A 10 -35.16 54.52 -26.76
CA ASP A 10 -33.72 54.80 -26.87
C ASP A 10 -32.98 54.66 -25.52
N LYS A 11 -33.67 54.99 -24.43
CA LYS A 11 -33.13 54.82 -23.07
C LYS A 11 -33.23 53.38 -22.58
N VAL A 12 -34.26 52.64 -22.99
CA VAL A 12 -34.41 51.23 -22.61
C VAL A 12 -33.39 50.37 -23.35
N TRP A 13 -33.22 50.57 -24.66
CA TRP A 13 -32.28 49.82 -25.49
C TRP A 13 -30.82 50.11 -25.12
N SER A 14 -30.43 51.38 -24.92
CA SER A 14 -29.05 51.70 -24.46
C SER A 14 -28.72 51.17 -23.06
N LYS A 15 -29.72 51.10 -22.17
CA LYS A 15 -29.54 50.47 -20.85
C LYS A 15 -29.51 48.95 -20.92
N LEU A 16 -30.29 48.33 -21.81
CA LEU A 16 -30.29 46.89 -22.03
C LEU A 16 -28.94 46.45 -22.61
N ASP A 17 -28.41 47.18 -23.58
CA ASP A 17 -27.17 46.86 -24.29
C ASP A 17 -25.94 46.99 -23.37
N ARG A 18 -25.93 48.03 -22.51
CA ARG A 18 -24.89 48.20 -21.47
C ARG A 18 -24.94 47.11 -20.41
N LYS A 19 -26.15 46.63 -20.05
CA LYS A 19 -26.35 45.52 -19.12
C LYS A 19 -25.96 44.18 -19.74
N ALA A 20 -26.36 43.93 -20.98
CA ALA A 20 -26.01 42.73 -21.72
C ALA A 20 -24.50 42.64 -21.93
N THR A 21 -23.85 43.76 -22.28
CA THR A 21 -22.39 43.84 -22.40
C THR A 21 -21.69 43.59 -21.06
N ALA A 22 -22.19 44.15 -19.96
CA ALA A 22 -21.65 43.90 -18.63
C ALA A 22 -21.81 42.42 -18.19
N ILE A 23 -22.94 41.79 -18.52
CA ILE A 23 -23.19 40.36 -18.27
C ILE A 23 -22.29 39.50 -19.17
N LEU A 24 -22.11 39.87 -20.43
CA LEU A 24 -21.20 39.21 -21.36
C LEU A 24 -19.74 39.31 -20.87
N GLU A 25 -19.34 40.47 -20.37
CA GLU A 25 -17.99 40.68 -19.82
C GLU A 25 -17.78 39.88 -18.53
N LEU A 26 -18.77 39.83 -17.64
CA LEU A 26 -18.74 39.01 -16.43
C LEU A 26 -18.68 37.50 -16.76
N THR A 27 -19.49 37.06 -17.72
CA THR A 27 -19.52 35.66 -18.15
C THR A 27 -18.24 35.27 -18.89
N LEU A 28 -17.65 36.14 -19.71
CA LEU A 28 -16.35 35.92 -20.35
C LEU A 28 -15.20 35.88 -19.33
N ARG A 29 -15.22 36.71 -18.29
CA ARG A 29 -14.22 36.65 -17.19
C ARG A 29 -14.36 35.36 -16.36
N GLN A 30 -15.59 34.93 -16.06
CA GLN A 30 -15.84 33.63 -15.42
C GLN A 30 -15.50 32.45 -16.35
N TYR A 31 -15.67 32.58 -17.65
CA TYR A 31 -15.33 31.53 -18.62
C TYR A 31 -13.80 31.36 -18.74
N ARG A 32 -13.05 32.47 -18.71
CA ARG A 32 -11.58 32.47 -18.72
C ARG A 32 -10.99 31.75 -17.49
N THR A 33 -11.66 31.78 -16.34
CA THR A 33 -11.22 31.05 -15.14
C THR A 33 -11.73 29.60 -15.10
N ARG A 34 -12.89 29.28 -15.70
CA ARG A 34 -13.41 27.90 -15.76
C ARG A 34 -12.60 26.97 -16.66
N LEU A 35 -12.01 27.47 -17.75
CA LEU A 35 -11.06 26.68 -18.56
C LEU A 35 -9.87 26.17 -17.73
N SER A 36 -9.43 26.95 -16.73
CA SER A 36 -8.37 26.56 -15.80
C SER A 36 -8.83 25.49 -14.80
N THR A 37 -10.06 25.55 -14.29
CA THR A 37 -10.56 24.57 -13.31
C THR A 37 -10.68 23.17 -13.93
N TRP A 38 -11.20 23.06 -15.16
CA TRP A 38 -11.29 21.77 -15.87
C TRP A 38 -9.93 21.24 -16.28
N ALA A 39 -8.98 22.12 -16.65
CA ALA A 39 -7.61 21.71 -16.95
C ALA A 39 -6.90 21.14 -15.72
N VAL A 40 -7.01 21.80 -14.56
CA VAL A 40 -6.43 21.32 -13.30
C VAL A 40 -7.05 19.99 -12.87
N LEU A 41 -8.38 19.86 -12.98
CA LEU A 41 -9.07 18.59 -12.70
C LEU A 41 -8.59 17.48 -13.63
N SER A 42 -8.44 17.76 -14.92
CA SER A 42 -7.95 16.78 -15.91
C SER A 42 -6.53 16.33 -15.62
N VAL A 43 -5.62 17.25 -15.29
CA VAL A 43 -4.24 16.92 -14.91
C VAL A 43 -4.22 16.10 -13.62
N GLY A 44 -5.05 16.44 -12.64
CA GLY A 44 -5.18 15.67 -11.39
C GLY A 44 -5.66 14.23 -11.63
N VAL A 45 -6.69 14.05 -12.46
CA VAL A 45 -7.21 12.72 -12.82
C VAL A 45 -6.15 11.89 -13.55
N ILE A 46 -5.39 12.51 -14.47
CA ILE A 46 -4.31 11.82 -15.19
C ILE A 46 -3.21 11.36 -14.22
N LEU A 47 -2.80 12.21 -13.26
CA LEU A 47 -1.80 11.83 -12.27
C LEU A 47 -2.27 10.68 -11.36
N VAL A 48 -3.54 10.68 -10.96
CA VAL A 48 -4.15 9.59 -10.21
C VAL A 48 -4.19 8.30 -11.04
N LEU A 49 -4.57 8.38 -12.31
CA LEU A 49 -4.58 7.22 -13.20
C LEU A 49 -3.17 6.65 -13.39
N ILE A 50 -2.17 7.49 -13.60
CA ILE A 50 -0.77 7.05 -13.75
C ILE A 50 -0.28 6.36 -12.48
N THR A 51 -0.55 6.94 -11.30
CA THR A 51 -0.16 6.31 -10.02
C THR A 51 -0.86 4.97 -9.78
N VAL A 52 -2.13 4.84 -10.15
CA VAL A 52 -2.85 3.56 -10.10
C VAL A 52 -2.28 2.55 -11.09
N LEU A 53 -1.83 2.97 -12.28
CA LEU A 53 -1.18 2.06 -13.23
C LEU A 53 0.13 1.50 -12.68
N PHE A 54 0.98 2.32 -12.06
CA PHE A 54 2.19 1.84 -11.38
C PHE A 54 1.87 0.90 -10.22
N TYR A 55 0.79 1.17 -9.47
CA TYR A 55 0.33 0.26 -8.43
C TYR A 55 -0.11 -1.10 -9.00
N ILE A 56 -0.86 -1.11 -10.09
CA ILE A 56 -1.28 -2.35 -10.76
C ILE A 56 -0.06 -3.11 -11.27
N GLU A 57 0.88 -2.43 -11.92
CA GLU A 57 2.12 -3.04 -12.42
C GLU A 57 2.89 -3.72 -11.28
N ALA A 58 3.08 -3.02 -10.16
CA ALA A 58 3.78 -3.54 -8.99
C ALA A 58 3.01 -4.67 -8.25
N MET A 59 1.68 -4.67 -8.29
CA MET A 59 0.88 -5.78 -7.74
C MET A 59 0.86 -6.99 -8.67
N SER A 60 1.17 -6.79 -9.96
CA SER A 60 1.21 -7.85 -10.97
C SER A 60 2.59 -8.46 -11.18
N SER A 61 3.65 -7.87 -10.61
CA SER A 61 4.97 -8.48 -10.62
C SER A 61 5.00 -9.67 -9.67
N GLU A 62 5.75 -10.69 -10.08
CA GLU A 62 6.07 -11.86 -9.26
C GLU A 62 7.56 -11.74 -8.86
N ILE A 63 7.84 -11.95 -7.57
CA ILE A 63 9.19 -12.12 -7.06
C ILE A 63 9.51 -13.62 -7.07
N PRO A 64 10.69 -14.05 -7.55
CA PRO A 64 11.06 -15.45 -7.47
C PRO A 64 11.17 -15.87 -6.00
N ALA A 65 10.57 -17.01 -5.69
CA ALA A 65 10.76 -17.67 -4.41
C ALA A 65 12.23 -18.08 -4.25
N VAL A 66 12.78 -17.87 -3.06
CA VAL A 66 14.17 -18.16 -2.75
C VAL A 66 14.20 -19.17 -1.62
N ASP A 67 14.79 -20.33 -1.91
CA ASP A 67 15.13 -21.33 -0.91
C ASP A 67 16.26 -20.79 -0.01
N ASN A 68 15.93 -20.41 1.22
CA ASN A 68 16.80 -19.60 2.06
C ASN A 68 17.48 -20.43 3.17
N ASP A 69 16.88 -21.54 3.60
CA ASP A 69 17.45 -22.50 4.57
C ASP A 69 17.90 -23.83 3.94
N GLY A 70 17.56 -24.11 2.68
CA GLY A 70 18.16 -25.13 1.84
C GLY A 70 17.54 -26.52 1.97
N ASP A 71 16.36 -26.61 2.55
CA ASP A 71 15.67 -27.84 2.92
C ASP A 71 14.90 -28.46 1.72
N SER A 72 14.65 -27.68 0.66
CA SER A 72 14.11 -28.14 -0.64
C SER A 72 15.04 -29.09 -1.40
N ILE A 73 16.30 -29.19 -0.99
CA ILE A 73 17.36 -29.95 -1.64
C ILE A 73 17.24 -31.44 -1.28
N ASP A 74 17.53 -32.32 -2.25
CA ASP A 74 17.69 -33.77 -2.01
C ASP A 74 19.18 -34.09 -1.88
N SER A 75 19.68 -34.16 -0.65
CA SER A 75 21.11 -34.32 -0.36
C SER A 75 21.68 -35.69 -0.72
N ASP A 76 20.88 -36.76 -0.66
CA ASP A 76 21.34 -38.14 -0.86
C ASP A 76 20.86 -38.79 -2.18
N GLY A 77 19.96 -38.13 -2.91
CA GLY A 77 19.53 -38.45 -4.26
C GLY A 77 18.46 -39.52 -4.35
N ASP A 78 17.69 -39.77 -3.28
CA ASP A 78 16.63 -40.78 -3.27
C ASP A 78 15.23 -40.25 -3.65
N GLY A 79 15.15 -38.94 -3.90
CA GLY A 79 14.00 -38.25 -4.44
C GLY A 79 13.07 -37.65 -3.40
N TYR A 80 13.43 -37.65 -2.11
CA TYR A 80 12.72 -36.95 -1.05
C TYR A 80 13.51 -35.68 -0.67
N PRO A 81 12.86 -34.50 -0.56
CA PRO A 81 13.52 -33.29 -0.06
C PRO A 81 14.00 -33.44 1.39
N ASP A 82 15.10 -32.77 1.73
CA ASP A 82 15.72 -32.80 3.06
C ASP A 82 14.74 -32.32 4.15
N GLY A 83 13.91 -31.31 3.87
CA GLY A 83 12.82 -30.85 4.75
C GLY A 83 11.82 -31.95 5.07
N GLN A 84 11.34 -32.66 4.05
CA GLN A 84 10.41 -33.78 4.22
C GLN A 84 11.00 -34.89 5.07
N GLU A 85 12.28 -35.18 4.87
CA GLU A 85 12.98 -36.17 5.65
C GLU A 85 13.19 -35.75 7.10
N ASN A 86 13.53 -34.49 7.34
CA ASN A 86 13.68 -33.91 8.68
C ASN A 86 12.34 -33.93 9.44
N LEU A 87 11.26 -33.48 8.80
CA LEU A 87 9.91 -33.48 9.36
C LEU A 87 9.45 -34.89 9.76
N LEU A 88 9.77 -35.88 8.92
CA LEU A 88 9.36 -37.27 9.11
C LEU A 88 10.36 -38.13 9.89
N GLY A 89 11.49 -37.54 10.29
CA GLY A 89 12.52 -38.20 11.10
C GLY A 89 13.31 -39.28 10.35
N THR A 90 13.41 -39.14 9.03
CA THR A 90 14.31 -39.94 8.19
C THR A 90 15.67 -39.23 8.04
N SER A 91 16.56 -39.69 7.16
CA SER A 91 17.97 -39.24 7.23
C SER A 91 18.44 -38.68 5.89
N ILE A 92 18.56 -37.35 5.83
CA ILE A 92 19.03 -36.52 4.68
C ILE A 92 20.34 -36.95 4.00
N ASN A 93 21.12 -37.83 4.63
CA ASN A 93 22.42 -38.29 4.13
C ASN A 93 22.44 -39.78 3.77
N ASN A 94 21.30 -40.47 3.81
CA ASN A 94 21.21 -41.91 3.61
C ASN A 94 19.98 -42.31 2.80
N ALA A 95 20.20 -42.49 1.50
CA ALA A 95 19.22 -42.88 0.48
C ALA A 95 18.43 -44.19 0.73
N ASN A 96 18.69 -44.89 1.83
CA ASN A 96 17.92 -46.07 2.27
C ASN A 96 17.09 -45.78 3.52
N SER A 97 16.95 -44.52 3.89
CA SER A 97 16.26 -44.05 5.08
C SER A 97 15.40 -42.89 4.67
N HIS A 98 14.25 -43.20 4.04
CA HIS A 98 13.32 -42.23 3.48
C HIS A 98 11.84 -42.56 3.78
N PRO A 99 10.93 -41.57 3.71
CA PRO A 99 9.52 -41.72 4.07
C PRO A 99 8.75 -42.80 3.29
N GLY A 100 9.18 -43.11 2.07
CA GLY A 100 8.64 -44.21 1.26
C GLY A 100 8.78 -45.60 1.88
N LEU A 101 9.57 -45.77 2.94
CA LEU A 101 9.72 -47.03 3.69
C LEU A 101 8.70 -47.17 4.84
N PHE A 102 7.90 -46.14 5.12
CA PHE A 102 6.89 -46.19 6.17
C PHE A 102 5.70 -47.09 5.81
N ASP A 103 4.90 -47.45 6.83
CA ASP A 103 3.64 -48.17 6.67
C ASP A 103 2.49 -47.35 7.28
N PRO A 104 1.70 -46.63 6.47
CA PRO A 104 1.73 -46.59 5.00
C PRO A 104 2.90 -45.78 4.41
N PRO A 105 3.33 -46.08 3.16
CA PRO A 105 4.39 -45.34 2.50
C PRO A 105 3.93 -43.92 2.15
N ILE A 106 4.80 -42.94 2.39
CA ILE A 106 4.56 -41.54 2.09
C ILE A 106 5.27 -41.20 0.76
N PRO A 107 4.60 -40.58 -0.22
CA PRO A 107 5.23 -40.16 -1.47
C PRO A 107 6.15 -38.96 -1.25
N PRO A 108 7.15 -38.74 -2.14
CA PRO A 108 7.98 -37.55 -2.07
C PRO A 108 7.16 -36.30 -2.39
N ASP A 109 7.40 -35.24 -1.62
CA ASP A 109 6.80 -33.92 -1.84
C ASP A 109 7.56 -33.17 -2.95
N SER A 110 6.96 -32.09 -3.47
CA SER A 110 7.63 -31.25 -4.47
C SER A 110 8.62 -30.34 -3.77
N ALA A 111 9.77 -30.05 -4.39
CA ALA A 111 10.68 -29.03 -3.87
C ALA A 111 9.97 -27.67 -3.70
N GLU A 112 8.97 -27.36 -4.54
CA GLU A 112 8.18 -26.11 -4.41
C GLU A 112 7.37 -26.01 -3.11
N ASP A 113 7.06 -27.14 -2.48
CA ASP A 113 6.36 -27.17 -1.19
C ASP A 113 7.29 -26.76 -0.04
N TRP A 114 8.61 -26.74 -0.28
CA TRP A 114 9.71 -26.46 0.66
C TRP A 114 10.52 -25.20 0.27
N ILE A 115 9.88 -24.22 -0.37
CA ILE A 115 10.53 -22.92 -0.76
C ILE A 115 9.68 -21.72 -0.32
N ASN A 116 8.40 -21.94 0.00
CA ASN A 116 7.45 -20.90 0.39
C ASN A 116 6.43 -21.53 1.36
N GLU A 117 6.88 -21.87 2.55
CA GLU A 117 6.11 -22.77 3.42
C GLU A 117 5.12 -21.99 4.28
N ASP A 118 5.52 -20.82 4.76
CA ASP A 118 4.67 -19.95 5.58
C ASP A 118 4.51 -18.50 5.04
N GLY A 119 3.51 -17.80 5.57
CA GLY A 119 3.27 -16.39 5.35
C GLY A 119 3.79 -15.52 6.50
N TYR A 120 4.28 -14.33 6.18
CA TYR A 120 4.73 -13.36 7.18
C TYR A 120 3.65 -12.98 8.22
N ASP A 121 3.96 -13.08 9.53
CA ASP A 121 3.12 -12.51 10.59
C ASP A 121 3.30 -10.99 10.71
N PHE A 122 2.45 -10.24 10.00
CA PHE A 122 2.43 -8.77 10.07
C PHE A 122 1.82 -8.18 11.36
N SER A 123 1.56 -8.98 12.40
CA SER A 123 0.86 -8.53 13.61
C SER A 123 1.73 -7.73 14.60
N SER A 124 3.06 -7.74 14.46
CA SER A 124 3.98 -7.11 15.41
C SER A 124 4.61 -5.82 14.85
N ALA A 125 4.30 -4.67 15.46
CA ALA A 125 4.80 -3.35 15.04
C ALA A 125 6.20 -3.03 15.62
N ASN A 126 6.90 -4.03 16.13
CA ASN A 126 8.17 -3.90 16.83
C ASN A 126 9.23 -4.71 16.06
N LEU A 127 10.32 -4.05 15.68
CA LEU A 127 11.45 -4.64 14.97
C LEU A 127 12.35 -5.54 15.85
N ASP A 128 12.13 -5.55 17.18
CA ASP A 128 12.91 -6.32 18.17
C ASP A 128 12.07 -7.48 18.74
N VAL A 129 11.40 -8.23 17.88
CA VAL A 129 10.56 -9.34 18.31
C VAL A 129 11.01 -10.58 17.56
N SER A 130 11.52 -11.55 18.30
CA SER A 130 11.56 -12.96 17.89
C SER A 130 10.27 -13.29 17.12
N GLN A 131 10.43 -13.53 15.82
CA GLN A 131 9.35 -13.95 14.93
C GLN A 131 9.59 -15.44 14.60
N GLY A 132 8.57 -16.10 14.07
CA GLY A 132 8.64 -17.53 13.74
C GLY A 132 7.75 -18.34 14.67
N TYR A 133 6.80 -19.04 14.06
CA TYR A 133 5.97 -20.02 14.74
C TYR A 133 6.01 -21.29 13.89
N ASP A 134 6.78 -22.27 14.34
CA ASP A 134 6.79 -23.62 13.78
C ASP A 134 5.36 -24.22 13.80
N ASP A 135 4.72 -24.27 12.61
CA ASP A 135 3.33 -24.68 12.39
C ASP A 135 3.19 -26.06 11.70
N ASP A 136 4.20 -26.49 10.96
CA ASP A 136 4.39 -27.82 10.36
C ASP A 136 5.04 -28.85 11.30
N GLY A 137 5.84 -28.42 12.28
CA GLY A 137 6.37 -29.25 13.36
C GLY A 137 7.80 -29.76 13.14
N ASP A 138 8.52 -29.31 12.12
CA ASP A 138 9.89 -29.75 11.81
C ASP A 138 10.93 -29.18 12.78
N CYS A 139 10.75 -27.98 13.32
CA CYS A 139 11.62 -27.51 14.39
C CYS A 139 11.42 -28.31 15.68
N ARG A 140 10.25 -28.94 15.85
CA ARG A 140 9.85 -29.67 17.05
C ARG A 140 10.26 -31.13 17.08
N VAL A 141 11.12 -31.62 16.17
CA VAL A 141 11.52 -33.03 16.19
C VAL A 141 12.08 -33.41 17.56
N LYS A 142 11.45 -34.39 18.20
CA LYS A 142 11.72 -34.73 19.60
C LYS A 142 13.08 -35.41 19.74
N ILE A 143 13.76 -35.04 20.84
CA ILE A 143 14.98 -35.65 21.37
C ILE A 143 14.94 -37.20 21.23
N GLY A 144 15.73 -37.76 20.32
CA GLY A 144 15.98 -39.21 20.26
C GLY A 144 16.11 -39.87 18.89
N GLU A 145 15.72 -39.23 17.79
CA GLU A 145 15.78 -39.83 16.44
C GLU A 145 16.87 -39.21 15.53
N VAL A 146 17.28 -37.97 15.76
CA VAL A 146 18.49 -37.37 15.20
C VAL A 146 19.21 -36.55 16.28
N GLY A 147 20.53 -36.41 16.14
CA GLY A 147 21.43 -36.10 17.24
C GLY A 147 21.25 -34.70 17.88
N TRP A 148 21.50 -34.68 19.20
CA TRP A 148 21.80 -33.52 20.06
C TRP A 148 20.64 -32.55 20.37
N SER A 149 20.31 -32.45 21.64
CA SER A 149 19.25 -31.60 22.23
C SER A 149 19.57 -30.08 22.21
N SER A 150 20.12 -29.55 21.11
CA SER A 150 20.67 -28.19 21.04
C SER A 150 20.39 -27.42 19.74
N TRP A 151 19.58 -27.96 18.82
CA TRP A 151 19.29 -27.32 17.52
C TRP A 151 18.08 -26.40 17.54
N VAL A 152 17.18 -26.58 18.51
CA VAL A 152 15.95 -25.77 18.67
C VAL A 152 16.18 -24.36 19.23
N ASP A 153 17.42 -23.96 19.53
CA ASP A 153 17.82 -22.64 20.04
C ASP A 153 19.34 -22.54 19.78
N GLU A 154 19.72 -22.69 18.50
CA GLU A 154 21.11 -22.60 18.05
C GLU A 154 21.64 -21.17 18.23
N ASN A 155 20.74 -20.20 18.04
CA ASN A 155 20.99 -18.77 18.22
C ASN A 155 21.11 -18.37 19.72
N ARG A 156 20.72 -19.26 20.65
CA ARG A 156 20.85 -19.17 22.13
C ARG A 156 20.16 -17.96 22.74
N ASN A 157 19.05 -17.52 22.16
CA ASN A 157 18.29 -16.39 22.64
C ASN A 157 17.23 -16.77 23.71
N TYR A 158 17.16 -18.05 24.11
CA TYR A 158 16.20 -18.64 25.06
C TYR A 158 14.76 -18.73 24.56
N ILE A 159 14.55 -18.51 23.27
CA ILE A 159 13.30 -18.75 22.57
C ILE A 159 13.62 -19.90 21.62
N SER A 160 12.77 -20.91 21.62
CA SER A 160 13.01 -22.07 20.77
C SER A 160 12.29 -21.89 19.46
N CYS A 161 12.95 -22.27 18.37
CA CYS A 161 12.40 -22.25 17.04
C CYS A 161 12.00 -20.84 16.64
N ASP A 162 12.96 -19.92 16.67
CA ASP A 162 12.75 -18.53 16.28
C ASP A 162 13.85 -17.97 15.38
N TYR A 163 13.53 -16.86 14.72
CA TYR A 163 14.51 -15.98 14.11
C TYR A 163 14.40 -14.61 14.72
N PHE A 164 15.56 -13.96 14.88
CA PHE A 164 15.61 -12.58 15.32
C PHE A 164 16.46 -11.75 14.39
N PHE A 165 16.05 -10.50 14.25
CA PHE A 165 16.74 -9.52 13.45
C PHE A 165 17.59 -8.63 14.35
N GLU A 166 18.87 -8.49 14.05
CA GLU A 166 19.74 -7.53 14.70
C GLU A 166 20.19 -6.45 13.71
N MET A 167 19.94 -5.18 14.08
CA MET A 167 20.47 -4.04 13.35
C MET A 167 21.93 -3.80 13.73
N GLN A 168 22.87 -4.38 12.98
CA GLN A 168 24.30 -4.13 13.14
C GLN A 168 24.72 -2.87 12.36
N GLY A 169 24.33 -1.70 12.89
CA GLY A 169 24.65 -0.41 12.30
C GLY A 169 23.68 0.01 11.19
N LEU A 170 23.99 -0.33 9.93
CA LEU A 170 23.14 -0.08 8.76
C LEU A 170 22.81 -1.36 7.99
N ASP A 171 23.30 -2.50 8.49
CA ASP A 171 23.09 -3.83 7.93
C ASP A 171 22.06 -4.56 8.78
N LEU A 172 21.16 -5.27 8.11
CA LEU A 172 20.18 -6.15 8.76
C LEU A 172 20.81 -7.55 8.80
N VAL A 173 21.19 -7.99 9.98
CA VAL A 173 21.63 -9.37 10.19
C VAL A 173 20.44 -10.16 10.66
N VAL A 174 20.16 -11.25 9.95
CA VAL A 174 19.17 -12.26 10.33
C VAL A 174 19.95 -13.39 10.98
N ASP A 175 19.60 -13.73 12.22
CA ASP A 175 20.12 -14.90 12.92
C ASP A 175 18.89 -15.77 13.25
N SER A 176 18.79 -16.90 12.56
CA SER A 176 17.68 -17.84 12.66
C SER A 176 18.18 -19.16 13.23
N ASP A 177 17.33 -19.78 14.05
CA ASP A 177 17.49 -21.21 14.31
C ASP A 177 17.24 -22.00 13.00
N PRO A 178 17.86 -23.17 12.81
CA PRO A 178 17.52 -24.06 11.70
C PRO A 178 16.05 -24.46 11.77
N ASN A 179 15.42 -24.57 10.61
CA ASN A 179 14.08 -25.12 10.45
C ASN A 179 13.00 -24.31 11.18
N VAL A 180 12.96 -23.00 10.97
CA VAL A 180 12.03 -22.09 11.66
C VAL A 180 11.45 -21.12 10.65
N ASP A 181 10.13 -20.97 10.66
CA ASP A 181 9.42 -20.05 9.75
C ASP A 181 9.79 -20.27 8.28
N GLU A 182 9.96 -21.57 7.93
CA GLU A 182 10.56 -22.09 6.70
C GLU A 182 10.03 -21.35 5.45
N ASP A 183 11.00 -20.69 4.80
CA ASP A 183 10.91 -19.70 3.73
C ASP A 183 9.62 -18.86 3.61
N PRO A 184 9.61 -17.63 4.14
CA PRO A 184 8.43 -16.79 4.10
C PRO A 184 8.24 -16.17 2.70
N ASP A 185 7.05 -16.32 2.12
CA ASP A 185 6.75 -15.92 0.73
C ASP A 185 7.06 -14.42 0.47
N GLU A 186 8.18 -14.13 -0.22
CA GLU A 186 8.62 -12.76 -0.47
C GLU A 186 7.67 -12.02 -1.41
N ASP A 187 6.99 -12.73 -2.30
CA ASP A 187 6.01 -12.17 -3.22
C ASP A 187 4.76 -11.73 -2.46
N ALA A 188 4.27 -12.55 -1.53
CA ALA A 188 3.20 -12.17 -0.61
C ALA A 188 3.61 -10.97 0.25
N PHE A 189 4.84 -10.96 0.78
CA PHE A 189 5.35 -9.85 1.56
C PHE A 189 5.41 -8.54 0.80
N PHE A 190 5.97 -8.58 -0.40
CA PHE A 190 6.10 -7.41 -1.24
C PHE A 190 4.74 -6.85 -1.63
N LYS A 191 3.79 -7.72 -2.00
CA LYS A 191 2.42 -7.34 -2.34
C LYS A 191 1.69 -6.71 -1.16
N GLU A 192 1.81 -7.29 0.02
CA GLU A 192 1.18 -6.76 1.24
C GLU A 192 1.82 -5.42 1.68
N THR A 193 3.14 -5.35 1.69
CA THR A 193 3.89 -4.12 2.02
C THR A 193 3.59 -2.99 1.04
N LEU A 194 3.53 -3.28 -0.26
CA LEU A 194 3.13 -2.32 -1.29
C LEU A 194 1.68 -1.87 -1.10
N HIS A 195 0.75 -2.78 -0.84
CA HIS A 195 -0.64 -2.43 -0.63
C HIS A 195 -0.81 -1.51 0.58
N ARG A 196 -0.22 -1.87 1.73
CA ARG A 196 -0.27 -1.08 2.97
C ARG A 196 0.37 0.29 2.77
N SER A 197 1.56 0.35 2.16
CA SER A 197 2.25 1.61 1.89
C SER A 197 1.49 2.50 0.91
N PHE A 198 0.88 1.93 -0.12
CA PHE A 198 0.02 2.65 -1.07
C PHE A 198 -1.19 3.25 -0.35
N VAL A 199 -1.93 2.46 0.43
CA VAL A 199 -3.12 2.94 1.16
C VAL A 199 -2.77 4.04 2.16
N LEU A 200 -1.68 3.87 2.92
CA LEU A 200 -1.21 4.88 3.88
C LEU A 200 -0.75 6.16 3.18
N GLY A 201 0.00 6.04 2.08
CA GLY A 201 0.47 7.17 1.28
C GLY A 201 -0.69 7.94 0.66
N PHE A 202 -1.59 7.23 -0.03
CA PHE A 202 -2.74 7.83 -0.70
C PHE A 202 -3.74 8.42 0.30
N GLY A 203 -3.95 7.75 1.44
CA GLY A 203 -4.80 8.23 2.53
C GLY A 203 -4.26 9.52 3.16
N LYS A 204 -2.97 9.56 3.51
CA LYS A 204 -2.33 10.75 4.10
C LYS A 204 -2.30 11.92 3.12
N ILE A 205 -1.89 11.69 1.88
CA ILE A 205 -1.84 12.75 0.86
C ILE A 205 -3.25 13.24 0.52
N GLY A 206 -4.21 12.31 0.38
CA GLY A 206 -5.61 12.63 0.13
C GLY A 206 -6.21 13.49 1.24
N PHE A 207 -5.92 13.18 2.51
CA PHE A 207 -6.35 13.99 3.66
C PHE A 207 -5.78 15.42 3.62
N VAL A 208 -4.49 15.57 3.32
CA VAL A 208 -3.84 16.89 3.18
C VAL A 208 -4.47 17.67 2.03
N PHE A 209 -4.77 17.02 0.91
CA PHE A 209 -5.39 17.66 -0.25
C PHE A 209 -6.83 18.12 0.04
N VAL A 210 -7.62 17.28 0.72
CA VAL A 210 -8.97 17.62 1.18
C VAL A 210 -8.92 18.82 2.13
N LEU A 211 -8.04 18.82 3.14
CA LEU A 211 -7.88 20.00 4.01
C LEU A 211 -7.47 21.24 3.22
N GLY A 212 -6.53 21.11 2.29
CA GLY A 212 -6.02 22.21 1.47
C GLY A 212 -7.08 22.84 0.56
N ILE A 213 -8.09 22.08 0.11
CA ILE A 213 -9.19 22.61 -0.72
C ILE A 213 -10.35 23.09 0.14
N PHE A 214 -10.78 22.29 1.12
CA PHE A 214 -12.00 22.56 1.87
C PHE A 214 -11.83 23.69 2.89
N VAL A 215 -10.66 23.84 3.52
CA VAL A 215 -10.44 24.91 4.52
C VAL A 215 -10.52 26.30 3.88
N PRO A 216 -9.80 26.61 2.77
CA PRO A 216 -9.94 27.91 2.11
C PRO A 216 -11.33 28.14 1.53
N LEU A 217 -11.99 27.10 1.02
CA LEU A 217 -13.35 27.20 0.47
C LEU A 217 -14.37 27.54 1.58
N PHE A 218 -14.28 26.88 2.74
CA PHE A 218 -15.14 27.17 3.88
C PHE A 218 -14.91 28.59 4.41
N LEU A 219 -13.65 29.01 4.58
CA LEU A 219 -13.31 30.37 5.02
C LEU A 219 -13.81 31.43 4.03
N ALA A 220 -13.61 31.22 2.72
CA ALA A 220 -14.09 32.14 1.70
C ALA A 220 -15.63 32.20 1.66
N SER A 221 -16.31 31.06 1.80
CA SER A 221 -17.78 31.02 1.84
C SER A 221 -18.36 31.69 3.10
N GLY A 222 -17.65 31.59 4.24
CA GLY A 222 -17.99 32.29 5.48
C GLY A 222 -17.91 33.80 5.31
N LEU A 223 -16.78 34.30 4.81
CA LEU A 223 -16.58 35.73 4.51
C LEU A 223 -17.64 36.29 3.54
N ILE A 224 -17.94 35.55 2.47
CA ILE A 224 -18.97 35.97 1.51
C ILE A 224 -20.36 36.01 2.15
N ARG A 225 -20.68 35.03 3.01
CA ARG A 225 -21.96 34.96 3.71
C ARG A 225 -22.10 36.10 4.72
N ASP A 226 -21.04 36.42 5.46
CA ASP A 226 -21.04 37.51 6.43
C ASP A 226 -21.28 38.86 5.73
N GLU A 227 -20.64 39.07 4.57
CA GLU A 227 -20.83 40.28 3.75
C GLU A 227 -22.25 40.40 3.16
N ILE A 228 -22.91 39.26 2.92
CA ILE A 228 -24.31 39.19 2.48
C ILE A 228 -25.27 39.47 3.65
N SER A 229 -24.98 38.95 4.86
CA SER A 229 -25.82 39.19 6.04
C SER A 229 -25.72 40.60 6.61
N ASP A 230 -24.53 41.23 6.53
CA ASP A 230 -24.31 42.60 7.01
C ASP A 230 -24.76 43.69 6.02
N GLY A 231 -25.19 43.31 4.81
CA GLY A 231 -25.74 44.23 3.81
C GLY A 231 -24.71 45.20 3.20
N THR A 232 -23.43 45.00 3.44
CA THR A 232 -22.33 45.85 2.95
C THR A 232 -21.99 45.59 1.47
N LEU A 233 -22.48 44.50 0.89
CA LEU A 233 -22.36 44.17 -0.54
C LEU A 233 -22.76 45.34 -1.47
N HIS A 234 -23.74 46.14 -1.07
CA HIS A 234 -24.22 47.29 -1.84
C HIS A 234 -23.16 48.40 -2.01
N TYR A 235 -22.20 48.54 -1.09
CA TYR A 235 -21.12 49.53 -1.19
C TYR A 235 -20.07 49.15 -2.23
N LEU A 236 -19.83 47.86 -2.45
CA LEU A 236 -18.88 47.36 -3.45
C LEU A 236 -19.47 47.42 -4.88
N VAL A 237 -20.77 47.21 -5.03
CA VAL A 237 -21.48 47.30 -6.32
C VAL A 237 -21.72 48.75 -6.76
N ALA A 238 -21.82 49.69 -5.80
CA ALA A 238 -22.18 51.08 -6.09
C ALA A 238 -21.01 51.98 -6.54
N LYS A 239 -19.75 51.51 -6.53
CA LYS A 239 -18.61 52.32 -6.97
C LYS A 239 -18.38 52.14 -8.48
N PRO A 240 -18.77 53.10 -9.34
CA PRO A 240 -18.29 53.10 -10.72
C PRO A 240 -16.78 53.26 -10.70
N ILE A 241 -16.09 52.34 -11.36
CA ILE A 241 -14.65 52.44 -11.61
C ILE A 241 -14.46 53.66 -12.52
N SER A 242 -13.86 54.72 -11.98
CA SER A 242 -13.35 55.86 -12.76
C SER A 242 -12.01 55.49 -13.35
#